data_AF-A0A291DFT0-F1
#
_entry.id   AF-A0A291DFT0-F1
#
_cell.length_a   1.000
_cell.length_b   1.000
_cell.length_c   1.000
_cell.angle_alpha   90.00
_cell.angle_beta   90.00
_cell.angle_gamma   90.00
#
_symmetry.space_group_name_H-M   'P 1'
#
loop_
_entity.id
_entity.type
_entity.pdbx_description
1 polymer ?
#
loop_
_entity_poly.entity_id
_entity_poly.type
_entity_poly.pdbx_seq_one_letter_code
_entity_poly.pdbx_strand_id
1 'polypeptide(L)'
;MSIYIDPPTWPAHGTVFSHLISDVSLTELHEFAATAGISERAFDRDHYDVPAHLYDELVRAGAKELSGTELTRMLIASGLRIPLKERPEKIRPRLLRAWEAAFAPRLNTPRLKHVEAPAVSQAQLTAQVAELGESLLQAWEQPHRTYHHSGHLSQMLTDLDRLYTHRTQGSTPLALILAAWFHDVVYEGAPGEDERRSEQLASTSLEPLVTAGLLTGHELQMVGLLVRATATHELPESADLPAGYERADIQFFLDADMAILAADSARYRRYLRGVRSEYSHFDDEAFRAGRMTFLRSILGRKRIFLSEEGLQLWEEPARANLRAELSEWAQDPQGLLQVLAS
;
A
#
# COMPACT_ATOMS: atom_id res chain seq x y z
N MET A 1 9.74 15.54 -23.78
CA MET A 1 10.38 14.22 -23.75
C MET A 1 11.79 14.38 -23.20
N SER A 2 12.01 13.86 -22.01
CA SER A 2 13.31 13.90 -21.35
C SER A 2 13.67 12.49 -20.91
N ILE A 3 14.39 11.79 -21.79
CA ILE A 3 14.94 10.47 -21.50
C ILE A 3 16.38 10.66 -21.02
N TYR A 4 16.76 9.93 -19.96
CA TYR A 4 18.09 10.00 -19.37
C TYR A 4 18.71 8.61 -19.28
N ILE A 5 20.03 8.55 -19.43
CA ILE A 5 20.81 7.31 -19.38
C ILE A 5 22.08 7.53 -18.58
N ASP A 6 22.54 6.53 -17.82
CA ASP A 6 23.86 6.55 -17.17
C ASP A 6 24.91 5.78 -17.96
N PRO A 7 26.21 6.10 -17.81
CA PRO A 7 27.27 5.31 -18.43
C PRO A 7 27.21 3.84 -17.98
N PRO A 8 27.50 2.89 -18.89
CA PRO A 8 27.33 1.48 -18.61
C PRO A 8 28.38 0.99 -17.60
N THR A 9 27.95 0.82 -16.36
CA THR A 9 28.85 0.51 -15.23
C THR A 9 28.37 -0.68 -14.40
N TRP A 10 27.13 -1.13 -14.57
CA TRP A 10 26.54 -2.21 -13.77
C TRP A 10 26.85 -3.60 -14.36
N PRO A 11 27.66 -4.46 -13.71
CA PRO A 11 28.07 -5.74 -14.30
C PRO A 11 26.98 -6.82 -14.15
N ALA A 12 26.52 -7.39 -15.26
CA ALA A 12 25.62 -8.54 -15.28
C ALA A 12 25.75 -9.32 -16.59
N HIS A 13 25.40 -10.60 -16.61
CA HIS A 13 25.31 -11.42 -17.84
C HIS A 13 26.53 -11.35 -18.80
N GLY A 14 27.74 -11.13 -18.26
CA GLY A 14 28.96 -11.02 -19.07
C GLY A 14 29.15 -9.69 -19.80
N THR A 15 28.38 -8.66 -19.45
CA THR A 15 28.52 -7.29 -19.95
C THR A 15 28.31 -6.27 -18.82
N VAL A 16 28.33 -4.98 -19.16
CA VAL A 16 27.91 -3.89 -18.27
C VAL A 16 26.63 -3.25 -18.82
N PHE A 17 25.79 -2.78 -17.91
CA PHE A 17 24.49 -2.19 -18.20
C PHE A 17 24.44 -0.73 -17.77
N SER A 18 23.69 0.03 -18.55
CA SER A 18 23.14 1.35 -18.24
C SER A 18 21.70 1.22 -17.77
N HIS A 19 21.19 2.23 -17.10
CA HIS A 19 19.80 2.41 -16.72
C HIS A 19 19.23 3.57 -17.54
N LEU A 20 18.10 3.35 -18.18
CA LEU A 20 17.39 4.34 -18.98
C LEU A 20 16.08 4.70 -18.28
N ILE A 21 15.84 6.00 -18.04
CA ILE A 21 14.66 6.49 -17.31
C ILE A 21 13.96 7.64 -18.03
N SER A 22 12.74 7.91 -17.61
CA SER A 22 12.07 9.21 -17.77
C SER A 22 11.90 9.86 -16.40
N ASP A 23 11.92 11.20 -16.37
CA ASP A 23 11.52 12.01 -15.21
C ASP A 23 10.05 12.44 -15.24
N VAL A 24 9.32 12.11 -16.31
CA VAL A 24 7.92 12.51 -16.51
C VAL A 24 7.00 11.29 -16.55
N SER A 25 7.26 10.33 -17.44
CA SER A 25 6.30 9.29 -17.83
C SER A 25 6.92 7.96 -18.23
N LEU A 26 6.29 6.86 -17.80
CA LEU A 26 6.66 5.53 -18.26
C LEU A 26 6.25 5.31 -19.72
N THR A 27 5.18 5.97 -20.19
CA THR A 27 4.74 5.88 -21.59
C THR A 27 5.81 6.38 -22.55
N GLU A 28 6.38 7.57 -22.33
CA GLU A 28 7.44 8.08 -23.22
C GLU A 28 8.72 7.23 -23.14
N LEU A 29 8.99 6.64 -21.97
CA LEU A 29 10.11 5.72 -21.78
C LEU A 29 9.91 4.43 -22.60
N HIS A 30 8.71 3.85 -22.56
CA HIS A 30 8.35 2.68 -23.37
C HIS A 30 8.40 2.99 -24.86
N GLU A 31 7.87 4.13 -25.30
CA GLU A 31 7.90 4.55 -26.71
C GLU A 31 9.33 4.75 -27.23
N PHE A 32 10.19 5.41 -26.43
CA PHE A 32 11.60 5.59 -26.75
C PHE A 32 12.34 4.25 -26.82
N ALA A 33 12.14 3.38 -25.83
CA ALA A 33 12.75 2.06 -25.77
C ALA A 33 12.33 1.18 -26.96
N ALA A 34 11.03 1.17 -27.30
CA ALA A 34 10.50 0.43 -28.44
C ALA A 34 11.08 0.93 -29.77
N THR A 35 11.18 2.26 -29.94
CA THR A 35 11.79 2.88 -31.14
C THR A 35 13.26 2.49 -31.29
N ALA A 36 13.97 2.36 -30.17
CA ALA A 36 15.37 1.92 -30.14
C ALA A 36 15.55 0.38 -30.17
N GLY A 37 14.48 -0.39 -30.33
CA GLY A 37 14.53 -1.86 -30.39
C GLY A 37 14.85 -2.55 -29.06
N ILE A 38 14.70 -1.86 -27.92
CA ILE A 38 14.90 -2.43 -26.59
C ILE A 38 13.67 -3.27 -26.24
N SER A 39 13.91 -4.51 -25.82
CA SER A 39 12.84 -5.43 -25.39
C SER A 39 12.15 -4.94 -24.12
N GLU A 40 10.81 -5.00 -24.06
CA GLU A 40 10.04 -4.74 -22.83
C GLU A 40 10.47 -5.60 -21.64
N ARG A 41 11.09 -6.77 -21.88
CA ARG A 41 11.63 -7.61 -20.80
C ARG A 41 12.80 -6.97 -20.03
N ALA A 42 13.43 -5.96 -20.63
CA ALA A 42 14.48 -5.18 -19.97
C ALA A 42 13.91 -4.07 -19.07
N PHE A 43 12.59 -3.87 -19.06
CA PHE A 43 11.95 -2.92 -18.15
C PHE A 43 11.80 -3.51 -16.75
N ASP A 44 12.36 -2.84 -15.75
CA ASP A 44 12.28 -3.20 -14.34
C ASP A 44 11.40 -2.20 -13.55
N ARG A 45 10.13 -2.13 -13.94
CA ARG A 45 9.04 -1.34 -13.35
C ARG A 45 9.16 0.19 -13.43
N ASP A 46 10.36 0.76 -13.40
CA ASP A 46 10.58 2.22 -13.41
C ASP A 46 11.78 2.68 -14.27
N HIS A 47 12.53 1.74 -14.84
CA HIS A 47 13.65 1.98 -15.74
C HIS A 47 13.87 0.79 -16.66
N TYR A 48 14.66 0.98 -17.73
CA TYR A 48 15.16 -0.10 -18.56
C TYR A 48 16.63 -0.39 -18.25
N ASP A 49 16.97 -1.68 -18.13
CA ASP A 49 18.35 -2.17 -18.12
C ASP A 49 18.87 -2.31 -19.56
N VAL A 50 19.80 -1.45 -19.94
CA VAL A 50 20.32 -1.35 -21.31
C VAL A 50 21.74 -1.90 -21.39
N PRO A 51 22.04 -2.89 -22.24
CA PRO A 51 23.40 -3.40 -22.41
C PRO A 51 24.33 -2.36 -23.07
N ALA A 52 25.60 -2.35 -22.69
CA ALA A 52 26.60 -1.36 -23.11
C ALA A 52 26.65 -1.04 -24.61
N HIS A 53 26.41 -2.04 -25.48
CA HIS A 53 26.50 -1.86 -26.93
C HIS A 53 25.39 -0.98 -27.52
N LEU A 54 24.29 -0.75 -26.79
CA LEU A 54 23.22 0.16 -27.21
C LEU A 54 23.43 1.59 -26.71
N TYR A 55 24.35 1.82 -25.76
CA TYR A 55 24.56 3.11 -25.10
C TYR A 55 24.75 4.27 -26.09
N ASP A 56 25.74 4.17 -26.97
CA ASP A 56 26.07 5.22 -27.94
C ASP A 56 24.94 5.49 -28.94
N GLU A 57 24.09 4.50 -29.21
CA GLU A 57 22.92 4.66 -30.08
C GLU A 57 21.81 5.44 -29.37
N LEU A 58 21.53 5.14 -28.11
CA LEU A 58 20.51 5.85 -27.33
C LEU A 58 20.88 7.30 -27.07
N VAL A 59 22.16 7.58 -26.78
CA VAL A 59 22.65 8.96 -26.65
C VAL A 59 22.48 9.71 -27.98
N ARG A 60 22.81 9.09 -29.13
CA ARG A 60 22.57 9.67 -30.45
C ARG A 60 21.08 9.86 -30.77
N ALA A 61 20.21 8.98 -30.26
CA ALA A 61 18.76 9.07 -30.39
C ALA A 61 18.13 10.15 -29.48
N GLY A 62 18.92 10.78 -28.61
CA GLY A 62 18.49 11.92 -27.79
C GLY A 62 18.37 11.64 -26.30
N ALA A 63 18.76 10.46 -25.81
CA ALA A 63 18.89 10.21 -24.38
C ALA A 63 20.01 11.09 -23.80
N LYS A 64 19.72 11.80 -22.72
CA LYS A 64 20.66 12.71 -22.05
C LYS A 64 21.49 11.92 -21.04
N GLU A 65 22.80 11.94 -21.21
CA GLU A 65 23.72 11.30 -20.27
C GLU A 65 23.68 12.02 -18.90
N LEU A 66 23.59 11.24 -17.82
CA LEU A 66 23.73 11.66 -16.44
C LEU A 66 24.59 10.67 -15.67
N SER A 67 25.24 11.07 -14.58
CA SER A 67 25.82 10.08 -13.67
C SER A 67 24.72 9.22 -13.03
N GLY A 68 25.02 7.97 -12.67
CA GLY A 68 24.05 7.10 -12.00
C GLY A 68 23.47 7.70 -10.70
N THR A 69 24.23 8.57 -10.02
CA THR A 69 23.75 9.30 -8.83
C THR A 69 22.73 10.38 -9.20
N GLU A 70 22.97 11.14 -10.26
CA GLU A 70 22.03 12.16 -10.75
C GLU A 70 20.76 11.51 -11.29
N LEU A 71 20.91 10.43 -12.06
CA LEU A 71 19.82 9.63 -12.59
C LEU A 71 18.92 9.09 -11.48
N THR A 72 19.51 8.51 -10.43
CA THR A 72 18.75 8.01 -9.27
C THR A 72 18.00 9.13 -8.55
N ARG A 73 18.64 10.29 -8.32
CA ARG A 73 17.99 11.44 -7.67
C ARG A 73 16.81 11.95 -8.49
N MET A 74 16.97 12.00 -9.81
CA MET A 74 15.94 12.44 -10.74
C MET A 74 14.74 11.47 -10.76
N LEU A 75 15.01 10.16 -10.84
CA LEU A 75 13.96 9.13 -10.79
C LEU A 75 13.19 9.12 -9.46
N ILE A 76 13.87 9.40 -8.34
CA ILE A 76 13.21 9.57 -7.04
C ILE A 76 12.35 10.83 -7.05
N ALA A 77 12.89 11.96 -7.49
CA ALA A 77 12.18 13.24 -7.49
C ALA A 77 10.95 13.24 -8.42
N SER A 78 10.96 12.46 -9.51
CA SER A 78 9.79 12.29 -10.37
C SER A 78 8.63 11.55 -9.69
N GLY A 79 8.93 10.76 -8.66
CA GLY A 79 7.98 9.85 -8.02
C GLY A 79 7.77 8.53 -8.79
N LEU A 80 8.44 8.33 -9.92
CA LEU A 80 8.35 7.10 -10.71
C LEU A 80 9.12 5.93 -10.07
N ARG A 81 10.16 6.20 -9.27
CA ARG A 81 10.93 5.14 -8.58
C ARG A 81 10.01 4.24 -7.76
N ILE A 82 10.05 2.92 -7.97
CA ILE A 82 9.43 1.87 -7.15
C ILE A 82 10.54 1.09 -6.40
N PRO A 83 10.90 1.51 -5.18
CA PRO A 83 11.99 0.89 -4.42
C PRO A 83 11.80 -0.62 -4.27
N LEU A 84 12.91 -1.36 -4.29
CA LEU A 84 12.88 -2.84 -4.20
C LEU A 84 12.07 -3.35 -2.99
N LYS A 85 12.16 -2.65 -1.85
CA LYS A 85 11.42 -2.97 -0.62
C LYS A 85 9.89 -2.81 -0.75
N GLU A 86 9.44 -2.06 -1.75
CA GLU A 86 8.03 -1.75 -2.01
C GLU A 86 7.45 -2.65 -3.12
N ARG A 87 8.28 -3.49 -3.75
CA ARG A 87 7.82 -4.35 -4.84
C ARG A 87 7.09 -5.59 -4.29
N PRO A 88 5.91 -5.95 -4.84
CA PRO A 88 5.13 -7.11 -4.39
C PRO A 88 5.94 -8.40 -4.21
N GLU A 89 6.85 -8.73 -5.13
CA GLU A 89 7.67 -9.95 -5.05
C GLU A 89 8.62 -9.99 -3.85
N LYS A 90 8.95 -8.84 -3.26
CA LYS A 90 9.76 -8.74 -2.04
C LYS A 90 8.88 -8.65 -0.79
N ILE A 91 7.72 -8.02 -0.92
CA ILE A 91 6.76 -7.83 0.17
C ILE A 91 6.07 -9.15 0.52
N ARG A 92 5.59 -9.89 -0.48
CA ARG A 92 4.73 -11.07 -0.29
C ARG A 92 5.31 -12.10 0.69
N PRO A 93 6.56 -12.58 0.51
CA PRO A 93 7.14 -13.53 1.45
C PRO A 93 7.28 -12.98 2.88
N ARG A 94 7.47 -11.65 3.01
CA ARG A 94 7.62 -11.00 4.32
C ARG A 94 6.28 -10.88 5.03
N LEU A 95 5.21 -10.55 4.30
CA LEU A 95 3.85 -10.51 4.82
C LEU A 95 3.37 -11.89 5.27
N LEU A 96 3.55 -12.93 4.45
CA LEU A 96 3.15 -14.29 4.83
C LEU A 96 3.86 -14.78 6.10
N ARG A 97 5.17 -14.48 6.24
CA ARG A 97 5.89 -14.77 7.49
C ARG A 97 5.35 -13.98 8.68
N ALA A 98 4.99 -12.70 8.50
CA ALA A 98 4.41 -11.89 9.55
C ALA A 98 3.03 -12.41 9.98
N TRP A 99 2.21 -12.85 9.01
CA TRP A 99 0.93 -13.49 9.23
C TRP A 99 1.06 -14.77 10.07
N GLU A 100 1.91 -15.70 9.66
CA GLU A 100 2.18 -16.94 10.41
C GLU A 100 2.71 -16.64 11.82
N ALA A 101 3.62 -15.67 11.95
CA ALA A 101 4.18 -15.25 13.23
C ALA A 101 3.11 -14.69 14.18
N ALA A 102 2.09 -14.00 13.66
CA ALA A 102 0.98 -13.47 14.47
C ALA A 102 0.14 -14.58 15.13
N PHE A 103 0.02 -15.75 14.48
CA PHE A 103 -0.72 -16.90 15.01
C PHE A 103 0.15 -17.89 15.81
N ALA A 104 1.48 -17.88 15.60
CA ALA A 104 2.40 -18.84 16.20
C ALA A 104 2.27 -19.01 17.72
N PRO A 105 2.09 -17.96 18.55
CA PRO A 105 1.92 -18.13 19.99
C PRO A 105 0.70 -18.97 20.36
N ARG A 106 -0.38 -18.87 19.59
CA ARG A 106 -1.66 -19.55 19.86
C ARG A 106 -1.67 -20.98 19.35
N LEU A 107 -1.11 -21.19 18.17
CA LEU A 107 -0.94 -22.53 17.59
C LEU A 107 -0.01 -23.40 18.44
N ASN A 108 0.95 -22.81 19.16
CA ASN A 108 1.90 -23.54 20.00
C ASN A 108 1.48 -23.66 21.49
N THR A 109 0.29 -23.15 21.87
CA THR A 109 -0.16 -23.19 23.27
C THR A 109 -0.73 -24.58 23.63
N PRO A 110 -0.31 -25.22 24.75
CA PRO A 110 -0.79 -26.56 25.14
C PRO A 110 -2.30 -26.67 25.45
N ARG A 111 -3.03 -25.56 25.57
CA ARG A 111 -4.47 -25.52 25.92
C ARG A 111 -5.37 -26.21 24.90
N LEU A 112 -4.94 -26.37 23.65
CA LEU A 112 -5.64 -27.17 22.65
C LEU A 112 -5.71 -28.68 23.00
N LYS A 113 -4.95 -29.15 24.01
CA LYS A 113 -4.94 -30.56 24.45
C LYS A 113 -6.04 -30.94 25.45
N HIS A 114 -6.84 -30.00 25.96
CA HIS A 114 -7.81 -30.25 27.05
C HIS A 114 -9.26 -29.87 26.75
N VAL A 115 -9.59 -29.55 25.51
CA VAL A 115 -10.98 -29.57 25.02
C VAL A 115 -11.25 -31.02 24.57
N GLU A 116 -12.39 -31.60 24.95
CA GLU A 116 -12.86 -32.89 24.42
C GLU A 116 -12.64 -32.91 22.91
N ALA A 117 -11.70 -33.76 22.46
CA ALA A 117 -11.13 -33.87 21.12
C ALA A 117 -11.49 -32.70 20.17
N PRO A 118 -10.60 -31.70 19.93
CA PRO A 118 -10.88 -30.74 18.87
C PRO A 118 -11.11 -31.53 17.58
N ALA A 119 -12.27 -31.32 16.94
CA ALA A 119 -12.66 -32.02 15.71
C ALA A 119 -11.65 -31.80 14.56
N VAL A 120 -10.73 -30.84 14.72
CA VAL A 120 -9.68 -30.46 13.79
C VAL A 120 -8.32 -30.57 14.48
N SER A 121 -7.37 -31.25 13.85
CA SER A 121 -6.00 -31.40 14.35
C SER A 121 -5.22 -30.08 14.28
N GLN A 122 -4.22 -29.91 15.14
CA GLN A 122 -3.31 -28.74 15.13
C GLN A 122 -2.67 -28.52 13.75
N ALA A 123 -2.29 -29.60 13.05
CA ALA A 123 -1.72 -29.53 11.71
C ALA A 123 -2.72 -28.95 10.68
N GLN A 124 -3.99 -29.34 10.77
CA GLN A 124 -5.05 -28.80 9.89
C GLN A 124 -5.31 -27.31 10.18
N LEU A 125 -5.31 -26.90 11.45
CA LEU A 125 -5.47 -25.48 11.81
C LEU A 125 -4.29 -24.63 11.31
N THR A 126 -3.05 -25.13 11.45
CA THR A 126 -1.87 -24.44 10.89
C THR A 126 -1.98 -24.30 9.37
N ALA A 127 -2.38 -25.35 8.67
CA ALA A 127 -2.60 -25.29 7.22
C ALA A 127 -3.70 -24.30 6.85
N GLN A 128 -4.83 -24.32 7.56
CA GLN A 128 -5.94 -23.38 7.34
C GLN A 128 -5.52 -21.92 7.53
N VAL A 129 -4.72 -21.62 8.56
CA VAL A 129 -4.21 -20.26 8.79
C VAL A 129 -3.27 -19.85 7.65
N ALA A 130 -2.36 -20.72 7.21
CA ALA A 130 -1.45 -20.42 6.12
C ALA A 130 -2.21 -20.19 4.80
N GLU A 131 -3.17 -21.06 4.47
CA GLU A 131 -4.03 -20.94 3.28
C GLU A 131 -4.85 -19.64 3.29
N LEU A 132 -5.36 -19.23 4.46
CA LEU A 132 -6.06 -17.96 4.59
C LEU A 132 -5.13 -16.77 4.27
N GLY A 133 -3.91 -16.75 4.81
CA GLY A 133 -2.94 -15.68 4.50
C GLY A 133 -2.60 -15.60 3.01
N GLU A 134 -2.41 -16.74 2.36
CA GLU A 134 -2.14 -16.81 0.91
C GLU A 134 -3.32 -16.30 0.07
N SER A 135 -4.54 -16.70 0.44
CA SER A 135 -5.80 -16.27 -0.19
C SER A 135 -6.01 -14.76 -0.09
N LEU A 136 -5.84 -14.20 1.11
CA LEU A 136 -5.97 -12.75 1.32
C LEU A 136 -4.95 -12.00 0.47
N LEU A 137 -3.70 -12.45 0.46
CA LEU A 137 -2.66 -11.77 -0.29
C LEU A 137 -2.86 -11.88 -1.82
N GLN A 138 -3.48 -12.96 -2.29
CA GLN A 138 -3.91 -13.05 -3.69
C GLN A 138 -4.99 -12.01 -4.03
N ALA A 139 -5.93 -11.75 -3.11
CA ALA A 139 -6.93 -10.70 -3.29
C ALA A 139 -6.30 -9.30 -3.33
N TRP A 140 -5.33 -9.03 -2.46
CA TRP A 140 -4.53 -7.80 -2.47
C TRP A 140 -3.70 -7.61 -3.75
N GLU A 141 -3.36 -8.67 -4.47
CA GLU A 141 -2.47 -8.62 -5.65
C GLU A 141 -3.24 -8.80 -6.97
N GLN A 142 -4.54 -8.50 -6.97
CA GLN A 142 -5.34 -8.47 -8.20
C GLN A 142 -4.81 -7.42 -9.20
N PRO A 143 -4.83 -7.70 -10.53
CA PRO A 143 -4.15 -6.86 -11.51
C PRO A 143 -4.64 -5.42 -11.62
N HIS A 144 -5.89 -5.12 -11.24
CA HIS A 144 -6.45 -3.77 -11.31
C HIS A 144 -6.00 -2.86 -10.16
N ARG A 145 -5.38 -3.42 -9.11
CA ARG A 145 -4.91 -2.68 -7.93
C ARG A 145 -3.52 -2.10 -8.19
N THR A 146 -3.43 -0.78 -8.30
CA THR A 146 -2.16 -0.08 -8.55
C THR A 146 -1.57 0.49 -7.26
N TYR A 147 -2.39 1.02 -6.36
CA TYR A 147 -2.03 1.51 -5.04
C TYR A 147 -2.51 0.57 -3.92
N HIS A 148 -3.78 0.13 -3.96
CA HIS A 148 -4.38 -0.70 -2.92
C HIS A 148 -4.00 -2.18 -3.06
N HIS A 149 -2.69 -2.43 -3.07
CA HIS A 149 -2.07 -3.75 -3.16
C HIS A 149 -1.27 -4.09 -1.90
N SER A 150 -0.53 -5.22 -1.92
CA SER A 150 0.31 -5.68 -0.79
C SER A 150 1.29 -4.62 -0.23
N GLY A 151 1.63 -3.60 -1.02
CA GLY A 151 2.40 -2.42 -0.60
C GLY A 151 1.70 -1.58 0.46
N HIS A 152 0.40 -1.31 0.28
CA HIS A 152 -0.43 -0.60 1.25
C HIS A 152 -0.53 -1.39 2.55
N LEU A 153 -0.91 -2.68 2.49
CA LEU A 153 -0.96 -3.57 3.64
C LEU A 153 0.36 -3.61 4.43
N SER A 154 1.49 -3.75 3.74
CA SER A 154 2.81 -3.74 4.37
C SER A 154 3.15 -2.42 5.06
N GLN A 155 2.72 -1.29 4.47
CA GLN A 155 2.92 0.03 5.06
C GLN A 155 2.04 0.21 6.31
N MET A 156 0.76 -0.13 6.21
CA MET A 156 -0.19 -0.05 7.32
C MET A 156 0.27 -0.84 8.54
N LEU A 157 0.76 -2.08 8.36
CA LEU A 157 1.30 -2.88 9.46
C LEU A 157 2.54 -2.22 10.09
N THR A 158 3.40 -1.59 9.28
CA THR A 158 4.58 -0.87 9.77
C THR A 158 4.18 0.37 10.59
N ASP A 159 3.15 1.09 10.15
CA ASP A 159 2.65 2.28 10.82
C ASP A 159 1.90 1.95 12.12
N LEU A 160 1.16 0.84 12.15
CA LEU A 160 0.60 0.29 13.38
C LEU A 160 1.71 -0.02 14.41
N ASP A 161 2.75 -0.76 14.01
CA ASP A 161 3.87 -1.07 14.92
C ASP A 161 4.53 0.21 15.47
N ARG A 162 4.66 1.25 14.63
CA ARG A 162 5.18 2.55 15.03
C ARG A 162 4.30 3.23 16.09
N LEU A 163 2.99 3.21 15.91
CA LEU A 163 2.03 3.80 16.87
C LEU A 163 2.00 3.02 18.20
N TYR A 164 2.15 1.69 18.17
CA TYR A 164 2.16 0.86 19.37
C TYR A 164 3.50 0.82 20.12
N THR A 165 4.60 1.29 19.50
CA THR A 165 5.96 1.22 20.08
C THR A 165 6.06 1.84 21.48
N HIS A 166 5.27 2.87 21.78
CA HIS A 166 5.30 3.58 23.07
C HIS A 166 4.14 3.22 24.03
N ARG A 167 3.25 2.29 23.64
CA ARG A 167 2.18 1.80 24.51
C ARG A 167 2.75 0.85 25.56
N THR A 168 2.10 0.79 26.72
CA THR A 168 2.45 -0.13 27.81
C THR A 168 2.40 -1.60 27.41
N GLN A 169 1.55 -1.96 26.45
CA GLN A 169 1.46 -3.32 25.88
C GLN A 169 2.53 -3.60 24.80
N GLY A 170 3.19 -2.56 24.28
CA GLY A 170 4.39 -2.60 23.41
C GLY A 170 4.27 -3.30 22.06
N SER A 171 3.12 -3.87 21.71
CA SER A 171 2.91 -4.62 20.47
C SER A 171 1.50 -4.42 19.92
N THR A 172 1.39 -4.45 18.58
CA THR A 172 0.12 -4.35 17.87
C THR A 172 -0.77 -5.56 18.21
N PRO A 173 -1.99 -5.36 18.72
CA PRO A 173 -2.89 -6.47 19.04
C PRO A 173 -3.28 -7.27 17.79
N LEU A 174 -3.49 -8.59 17.95
CA LEU A 174 -3.78 -9.49 16.83
C LEU A 174 -5.01 -9.03 16.02
N ALA A 175 -6.08 -8.57 16.67
CA ALA A 175 -7.26 -8.08 15.96
C ALA A 175 -6.97 -6.92 14.99
N LEU A 176 -6.02 -6.03 15.32
CA LEU A 176 -5.65 -4.92 14.43
C LEU A 176 -4.80 -5.42 13.26
N ILE A 177 -3.92 -6.39 13.50
CA ILE A 177 -3.20 -7.07 12.43
C ILE A 177 -4.20 -7.73 11.48
N LEU A 178 -5.16 -8.50 11.99
CA LEU A 178 -6.18 -9.13 11.17
C LEU A 178 -7.02 -8.09 10.41
N ALA A 179 -7.50 -7.05 11.07
CA ALA A 179 -8.24 -5.98 10.41
C ALA A 179 -7.44 -5.33 9.28
N ALA A 180 -6.13 -5.13 9.45
CA ALA A 180 -5.28 -4.58 8.39
C ALA A 180 -5.27 -5.49 7.15
N TRP A 181 -5.17 -6.82 7.35
CA TRP A 181 -5.24 -7.79 6.26
C TRP A 181 -6.60 -7.84 5.56
N PHE A 182 -7.69 -7.45 6.24
CA PHE A 182 -9.03 -7.51 5.70
C PHE A 182 -9.58 -6.19 5.16
N HIS A 183 -9.12 -5.01 5.59
CA HIS A 183 -9.88 -3.77 5.36
C HIS A 183 -10.18 -3.45 3.89
N ASP A 184 -9.21 -3.63 2.97
CA ASP A 184 -9.41 -3.49 1.51
C ASP A 184 -9.26 -4.83 0.76
N VAL A 185 -9.50 -5.97 1.43
CA VAL A 185 -9.41 -7.28 0.77
C VAL A 185 -10.37 -7.38 -0.42
N VAL A 186 -11.52 -6.70 -0.35
CA VAL A 186 -12.40 -6.40 -1.48
C VAL A 186 -12.17 -4.96 -1.89
N TYR A 187 -11.91 -4.70 -3.17
CA TYR A 187 -11.69 -3.36 -3.70
C TYR A 187 -12.12 -3.32 -5.17
N GLU A 188 -13.30 -2.77 -5.40
CA GLU A 188 -13.91 -2.58 -6.72
C GLU A 188 -14.07 -1.09 -7.04
N GLY A 189 -13.56 -0.20 -6.18
CA GLY A 189 -13.69 1.26 -6.32
C GLY A 189 -15.10 1.74 -5.95
N ALA A 190 -15.76 1.05 -5.03
CA ALA A 190 -17.12 1.35 -4.57
C ALA A 190 -17.14 1.70 -3.06
N PRO A 191 -16.80 2.95 -2.69
CA PRO A 191 -16.71 3.36 -1.29
C PRO A 191 -17.95 3.03 -0.47
N GLY A 192 -17.74 2.53 0.73
CA GLY A 192 -18.74 1.96 1.62
C GLY A 192 -19.11 0.51 1.30
N GLU A 193 -19.37 0.17 0.04
CA GLU A 193 -19.74 -1.21 -0.34
C GLU A 193 -18.55 -2.16 -0.24
N ASP A 194 -17.37 -1.70 -0.62
CA ASP A 194 -16.13 -2.48 -0.53
C ASP A 194 -15.82 -2.83 0.93
N GLU A 195 -15.90 -1.87 1.85
CA GLU A 195 -15.67 -2.07 3.28
C GLU A 195 -16.71 -3.01 3.90
N ARG A 196 -17.99 -2.90 3.49
CA ARG A 196 -19.03 -3.84 3.92
C ARG A 196 -18.73 -5.27 3.49
N ARG A 197 -18.26 -5.46 2.25
CA ARG A 197 -17.90 -6.79 1.72
C ARG A 197 -16.63 -7.33 2.37
N SER A 198 -15.63 -6.48 2.59
CA SER A 198 -14.41 -6.80 3.34
C SER A 198 -14.72 -7.23 4.78
N GLU A 199 -15.62 -6.53 5.47
CA GLU A 199 -16.08 -6.90 6.81
C GLU A 199 -16.81 -8.25 6.81
N GLN A 200 -17.70 -8.46 5.84
CA GLN A 200 -18.44 -9.73 5.72
C GLN A 200 -17.46 -10.88 5.47
N LEU A 201 -16.48 -10.68 4.58
CA LEU A 201 -15.45 -11.68 4.30
C LEU A 201 -14.62 -11.96 5.57
N ALA A 202 -14.21 -10.93 6.30
CA ALA A 202 -13.51 -11.09 7.58
C ALA A 202 -14.31 -11.94 8.57
N SER A 203 -15.60 -11.66 8.70
CA SER A 203 -16.50 -12.40 9.58
C SER A 203 -16.56 -13.88 9.22
N THR A 204 -16.84 -14.19 7.95
CA THR A 204 -16.95 -15.58 7.47
C THR A 204 -15.62 -16.33 7.48
N SER A 205 -14.50 -15.66 7.17
CA SER A 205 -13.17 -16.29 7.14
C SER A 205 -12.60 -16.58 8.52
N LEU A 206 -12.93 -15.75 9.53
CA LEU A 206 -12.38 -15.88 10.88
C LEU A 206 -13.29 -16.67 11.85
N GLU A 207 -14.59 -16.81 11.57
CA GLU A 207 -15.53 -17.60 12.38
C GLU A 207 -15.08 -19.05 12.64
N PRO A 208 -14.51 -19.79 11.66
CA PRO A 208 -13.93 -21.11 11.91
C PRO A 208 -12.77 -21.08 12.94
N LEU A 209 -11.96 -20.01 12.94
CA LEU A 209 -10.85 -19.86 13.88
C LEU A 209 -11.33 -19.50 15.29
N VAL A 210 -12.47 -18.79 15.41
CA VAL A 210 -13.16 -18.58 16.70
C VAL A 210 -13.71 -19.91 17.23
N THR A 211 -14.37 -20.68 16.36
CA THR A 211 -14.93 -22.00 16.73
C THR A 211 -13.84 -22.97 17.18
N ALA A 212 -12.67 -22.92 16.55
CA ALA A 212 -11.50 -23.70 16.94
C ALA A 212 -10.78 -23.18 18.20
N GLY A 213 -11.20 -22.06 18.77
CA GLY A 213 -10.60 -21.45 19.96
C GLY A 213 -9.25 -20.76 19.71
N LEU A 214 -8.88 -20.51 18.45
CA LEU A 214 -7.68 -19.73 18.10
C LEU A 214 -7.92 -18.22 18.22
N LEU A 215 -9.16 -17.78 17.98
CA LEU A 215 -9.60 -16.40 18.17
C LEU A 215 -10.74 -16.35 19.18
N THR A 216 -10.89 -15.20 19.83
CA THR A 216 -12.03 -14.91 20.69
C THR A 216 -13.14 -14.21 19.90
N GLY A 217 -14.37 -14.29 20.38
CA GLY A 217 -15.48 -13.52 19.80
C GLY A 217 -15.24 -12.00 19.85
N HIS A 218 -14.54 -11.50 20.88
CA HIS A 218 -14.19 -10.08 20.98
C HIS A 218 -13.18 -9.65 19.92
N GLU A 219 -12.23 -10.50 19.55
CA GLU A 219 -11.30 -10.22 18.45
C GLU A 219 -12.01 -10.14 17.11
N LEU A 220 -12.94 -11.08 16.84
CA LEU A 220 -13.74 -11.04 15.62
C LEU A 220 -14.60 -9.78 15.54
N GLN A 221 -15.24 -9.40 16.66
CA GLN A 221 -15.99 -8.14 16.75
C GLN A 221 -15.10 -6.92 16.49
N MET A 222 -13.89 -6.91 17.05
CA MET A 222 -12.95 -5.80 16.85
C MET A 222 -12.48 -5.71 15.39
N VAL A 223 -12.21 -6.84 14.74
CA VAL A 223 -11.86 -6.88 13.31
C VAL A 223 -12.96 -6.24 12.46
N GLY A 224 -14.22 -6.69 12.64
CA GLY A 224 -15.35 -6.15 11.87
C GLY A 224 -15.55 -4.64 12.13
N LEU A 225 -15.46 -4.21 13.39
CA LEU A 225 -15.56 -2.79 13.76
C LEU A 225 -14.51 -1.95 13.04
N LEU A 226 -13.25 -2.38 13.04
CA LEU A 226 -12.14 -1.65 12.42
C LEU A 226 -12.28 -1.56 10.90
N VAL A 227 -12.59 -2.69 10.24
CA VAL A 227 -12.81 -2.72 8.79
C VAL A 227 -13.98 -1.82 8.39
N ARG A 228 -15.07 -1.82 9.15
CA ARG A 228 -16.21 -0.94 8.88
C ARG A 228 -15.87 0.54 9.08
N ALA A 229 -15.02 0.86 10.06
CA ALA A 229 -14.67 2.24 10.38
C ALA A 229 -13.85 2.93 9.28
N THR A 230 -13.14 2.18 8.42
CA THR A 230 -12.39 2.76 7.29
C THR A 230 -13.31 3.38 6.23
N ALA A 231 -14.60 3.02 6.17
CA ALA A 231 -15.52 3.62 5.21
C ALA A 231 -15.73 5.13 5.40
N THR A 232 -15.52 5.64 6.62
CA THR A 232 -15.71 7.06 6.96
C THR A 232 -14.46 7.71 7.55
N HIS A 233 -13.53 6.90 8.06
CA HIS A 233 -12.40 7.34 8.88
C HIS A 233 -12.85 8.23 10.06
N GLU A 234 -14.01 7.92 10.62
CA GLU A 234 -14.57 8.59 11.79
C GLU A 234 -14.68 7.61 12.95
N LEU A 235 -14.58 8.15 14.18
CA LEU A 235 -14.78 7.34 15.37
C LEU A 235 -16.27 7.06 15.52
N PRO A 236 -16.68 5.80 15.78
CA PRO A 236 -18.06 5.50 16.12
C PRO A 236 -18.56 6.37 17.28
N GLU A 237 -19.76 6.95 17.12
CA GLU A 237 -20.38 7.85 18.12
C GLU A 237 -20.63 7.14 19.45
N SER A 238 -21.09 5.90 19.38
CA SER A 238 -21.12 4.95 20.49
C SER A 238 -20.86 3.56 19.94
N ALA A 239 -19.75 2.94 20.33
CA ALA A 239 -19.55 1.52 20.12
C ALA A 239 -19.35 0.88 21.49
N ASP A 240 -20.11 -0.18 21.77
CA ASP A 240 -19.73 -1.13 22.80
C ASP A 240 -18.41 -1.74 22.34
N LEU A 241 -17.29 -1.21 22.85
CA LEU A 241 -15.97 -1.72 22.53
C LEU A 241 -15.86 -3.16 23.04
N PRO A 242 -15.37 -4.10 22.21
CA PRO A 242 -15.11 -5.44 22.69
C PRO A 242 -14.16 -5.42 23.88
N ALA A 243 -14.33 -6.35 24.82
CA ALA A 243 -13.55 -6.37 26.04
C ALA A 243 -12.05 -6.50 25.74
N GLY A 244 -11.23 -5.67 26.40
CA GLY A 244 -9.78 -5.65 26.21
C GLY A 244 -9.27 -4.65 25.17
N TYR A 245 -10.16 -3.87 24.53
CA TYR A 245 -9.80 -2.81 23.59
C TYR A 245 -10.20 -1.43 24.10
N GLU A 246 -9.48 -0.41 23.63
CA GLU A 246 -9.67 0.99 23.94
C GLU A 246 -10.00 1.78 22.67
N ARG A 247 -10.57 2.98 22.86
CA ARG A 247 -10.84 3.91 21.73
C ARG A 247 -9.57 4.24 20.94
N ALA A 248 -8.42 4.23 21.61
CA ALA A 248 -7.09 4.38 21.02
C ALA A 248 -6.80 3.38 19.90
N ASP A 249 -7.26 2.14 20.02
CA ASP A 249 -7.00 1.09 19.03
C ASP A 249 -7.68 1.43 17.68
N ILE A 250 -8.88 2.00 17.74
CA ILE A 250 -9.59 2.50 16.54
C ILE A 250 -8.85 3.70 15.95
N GLN A 251 -8.44 4.65 16.79
CA GLN A 251 -7.71 5.83 16.34
C GLN A 251 -6.42 5.43 15.61
N PHE A 252 -5.63 4.53 16.20
CA PHE A 252 -4.38 4.07 15.61
C PHE A 252 -4.58 3.34 14.29
N PHE A 253 -5.63 2.53 14.19
CA PHE A 253 -5.94 1.82 12.96
C PHE A 253 -6.29 2.78 11.81
N LEU A 254 -7.20 3.74 12.07
CA LEU A 254 -7.60 4.74 11.07
C LEU A 254 -6.45 5.70 10.72
N ASP A 255 -5.60 6.04 11.70
CA ASP A 255 -4.43 6.87 11.47
C ASP A 255 -3.38 6.16 10.60
N ALA A 256 -3.14 4.87 10.84
CA ALA A 256 -2.22 4.07 10.05
C ALA A 256 -2.69 3.92 8.59
N ASP A 257 -4.00 3.74 8.37
CA ASP A 257 -4.57 3.67 7.02
C ASP A 257 -4.40 5.00 6.25
N MET A 258 -4.57 6.13 6.94
CA MET A 258 -4.42 7.47 6.35
C MET A 258 -2.96 7.97 6.28
N ALA A 259 -1.98 7.22 6.82
CA ALA A 259 -0.59 7.67 6.96
C ALA A 259 0.09 8.00 5.62
N ILE A 260 -0.37 7.41 4.51
CA ILE A 260 0.12 7.71 3.15
C ILE A 260 0.00 9.20 2.79
N LEU A 261 -0.99 9.90 3.35
CA LEU A 261 -1.17 11.32 3.08
C LEU A 261 0.02 12.15 3.56
N ALA A 262 0.72 11.69 4.59
CA ALA A 262 1.91 12.31 5.17
C ALA A 262 3.23 11.83 4.56
N ALA A 263 3.20 11.02 3.50
CA ALA A 263 4.41 10.53 2.86
C ALA A 263 5.25 11.68 2.27
N ASP A 264 6.52 11.41 1.99
CA ASP A 264 7.35 12.34 1.21
C ASP A 264 6.70 12.62 -0.16
N SER A 265 6.96 13.80 -0.72
CA SER A 265 6.24 14.28 -1.91
C SER A 265 6.36 13.35 -3.12
N ALA A 266 7.48 12.64 -3.28
CA ALA A 266 7.65 11.68 -4.35
C ALA A 266 6.77 10.44 -4.15
N ARG A 267 6.74 9.89 -2.92
CA ARG A 267 5.85 8.78 -2.57
C ARG A 267 4.37 9.18 -2.64
N TYR A 268 4.02 10.38 -2.18
CA TYR A 268 2.66 10.92 -2.27
C TYR A 268 2.21 11.04 -3.74
N ARG A 269 3.08 11.53 -4.62
CA ARG A 269 2.78 11.60 -6.06
C ARG A 269 2.56 10.22 -6.66
N ARG A 270 3.35 9.21 -6.29
CA ARG A 270 3.12 7.81 -6.71
C ARG A 270 1.78 7.27 -6.22
N TYR A 271 1.42 7.56 -4.96
CA TYR A 271 0.08 7.24 -4.43
C TYR A 271 -1.02 7.84 -5.30
N LEU A 272 -0.92 9.13 -5.63
CA LEU A 272 -1.91 9.81 -6.46
C LEU A 272 -2.02 9.21 -7.87
N ARG A 273 -0.89 8.84 -8.51
CA ARG A 273 -0.91 8.12 -9.81
C ARG A 273 -1.62 6.78 -9.69
N GLY A 274 -1.31 6.01 -8.64
CA GLY A 274 -1.94 4.72 -8.39
C GLY A 274 -3.45 4.84 -8.20
N VAL A 275 -3.90 5.86 -7.46
CA VAL A 275 -5.32 6.18 -7.33
C VAL A 275 -5.94 6.59 -8.68
N ARG A 276 -5.28 7.45 -9.48
CA ARG A 276 -5.81 7.81 -10.81
C ARG A 276 -5.98 6.58 -11.71
N SER A 277 -5.01 5.68 -11.71
CA SER A 277 -5.03 4.43 -12.46
C SER A 277 -6.22 3.53 -12.09
N GLU A 278 -6.45 3.33 -10.79
CA GLU A 278 -7.58 2.53 -10.28
C GLU A 278 -8.95 3.14 -10.64
N TYR A 279 -9.02 4.47 -10.69
CA TYR A 279 -10.22 5.23 -11.09
C TYR A 279 -10.26 5.57 -12.59
N SER A 280 -9.48 4.87 -13.42
CA SER A 280 -9.41 5.11 -14.89
C SER A 280 -10.74 4.93 -15.63
N HIS A 281 -11.71 4.26 -15.01
CA HIS A 281 -13.08 4.11 -15.53
C HIS A 281 -13.91 5.41 -15.44
N PHE A 282 -13.48 6.39 -14.64
CA PHE A 282 -14.02 7.75 -14.66
C PHE A 282 -13.22 8.62 -15.62
N ASP A 283 -13.93 9.48 -16.35
CA ASP A 283 -13.29 10.54 -17.12
C ASP A 283 -12.53 11.53 -16.21
N ASP A 284 -11.67 12.34 -16.83
CA ASP A 284 -10.76 13.23 -16.11
C ASP A 284 -11.49 14.32 -15.32
N GLU A 285 -12.64 14.80 -15.79
CA GLU A 285 -13.42 15.82 -15.11
C GLU A 285 -14.11 15.25 -13.87
N ALA A 286 -14.74 14.09 -14.00
CA ALA A 286 -15.35 13.35 -12.91
C ALA A 286 -14.32 12.97 -11.84
N PHE A 287 -13.17 12.43 -12.25
CA PHE A 287 -12.08 12.10 -11.32
C PHE A 287 -11.59 13.33 -10.58
N ARG A 288 -11.30 14.43 -11.29
CA ARG A 288 -10.87 15.70 -10.68
C ARG A 288 -11.91 16.21 -9.68
N ALA A 289 -13.19 16.25 -10.05
CA ALA A 289 -14.25 16.74 -9.18
C ALA A 289 -14.37 15.90 -7.90
N GLY A 290 -14.34 14.57 -8.02
CA GLY A 290 -14.34 13.64 -6.89
C GLY A 290 -13.09 13.82 -6.01
N ARG A 291 -11.90 13.88 -6.62
CA ARG A 291 -10.64 14.06 -5.91
C ARG A 291 -10.58 15.38 -5.15
N MET A 292 -10.95 16.50 -5.78
CA MET A 292 -10.99 17.80 -5.10
C MET A 292 -12.02 17.82 -3.96
N THR A 293 -13.13 17.10 -4.10
CA THR A 293 -14.13 16.95 -3.02
C THR A 293 -13.53 16.19 -1.83
N PHE A 294 -12.86 15.07 -2.08
CA PHE A 294 -12.10 14.33 -1.06
C PHE A 294 -11.07 15.22 -0.36
N LEU A 295 -10.20 15.91 -1.11
CA LEU A 295 -9.15 16.78 -0.55
C LEU A 295 -9.74 17.87 0.37
N ARG A 296 -10.81 18.54 -0.09
CA ARG A 296 -11.49 19.58 0.69
C ARG A 296 -12.15 19.01 1.95
N SER A 297 -12.77 17.85 1.84
CA SER A 297 -13.38 17.15 2.98
C SER A 297 -12.34 16.87 4.08
N ILE A 298 -11.22 16.25 3.70
CA ILE A 298 -10.14 15.94 4.65
C ILE A 298 -9.51 17.21 5.23
N LEU A 299 -9.21 18.21 4.40
CA LEU A 299 -8.64 19.49 4.87
C LEU A 299 -9.59 20.27 5.80
N GLY A 300 -10.90 20.09 5.63
CA GLY A 300 -11.94 20.69 6.47
C GLY A 300 -12.05 20.07 7.86
N ARG A 301 -11.49 18.87 8.08
CA ARG A 301 -11.46 18.24 9.41
C ARG A 301 -10.56 19.03 10.35
N LYS A 302 -10.97 19.16 11.62
CA LYS A 302 -10.16 19.79 12.68
C LYS A 302 -8.83 19.08 12.88
N ARG A 303 -8.84 17.75 12.77
CA ARG A 303 -7.68 16.85 12.79
C ARG A 303 -7.86 15.81 11.69
N ILE A 304 -6.81 15.53 10.91
CA ILE A 304 -6.81 14.43 9.95
C ILE A 304 -6.55 13.14 10.69
N PHE A 305 -5.51 13.13 11.54
CA PHE A 305 -5.17 12.02 12.41
C PHE A 305 -5.86 12.17 13.77
N LEU A 306 -6.43 11.08 14.26
CA LEU A 306 -7.35 11.04 15.39
C LEU A 306 -6.61 10.92 16.72
N SER A 307 -5.51 10.18 16.77
CA SER A 307 -4.66 10.02 17.94
C SER A 307 -3.64 11.16 18.09
N GLU A 308 -3.14 11.37 19.31
CA GLU A 308 -2.11 12.40 19.55
C GLU A 308 -0.77 11.99 18.93
N GLU A 309 -0.46 10.70 18.89
CA GLU A 309 0.71 10.13 18.22
C GLU A 309 0.63 10.35 16.71
N GLY A 310 -0.48 10.01 16.07
CA GLY A 310 -0.70 10.25 14.65
C GLY A 310 -0.62 11.73 14.29
N LEU A 311 -1.19 12.61 15.13
CA LEU A 311 -1.08 14.06 14.96
C LEU A 311 0.38 14.55 14.92
N GLN A 312 1.20 14.10 15.88
CA GLN A 312 2.61 14.49 15.94
C GLN A 312 3.43 13.94 14.78
N LEU A 313 3.09 12.74 14.31
CA LEU A 313 3.83 12.08 13.25
C LEU A 313 3.50 12.62 11.85
N TRP A 314 2.23 12.94 11.59
CA TRP A 314 1.72 12.97 10.23
C TRP A 314 0.84 14.17 9.87
N GLU A 315 0.29 14.92 10.81
CA GLU A 315 -0.71 15.97 10.52
C GLU A 315 -0.16 17.08 9.59
N GLU A 316 0.99 17.68 9.94
CA GLU A 316 1.57 18.78 9.15
C GLU A 316 2.00 18.33 7.74
N PRO A 317 2.78 17.23 7.58
CA PRO A 317 3.11 16.72 6.25
C PRO A 317 1.87 16.37 5.41
N ALA A 318 0.84 15.75 6.00
CA ALA A 318 -0.39 15.43 5.28
C ALA A 318 -1.10 16.67 4.78
N ARG A 319 -1.28 17.68 5.63
CA ARG A 319 -1.91 18.94 5.23
C ARG A 319 -1.11 19.66 4.16
N ALA A 320 0.23 19.63 4.22
CA ALA A 320 1.07 20.21 3.18
C ALA A 320 0.85 19.53 1.82
N ASN A 321 0.87 18.19 1.77
CA ASN A 321 0.62 17.43 0.54
C ASN A 321 -0.78 17.67 -0.02
N LEU A 322 -1.82 17.59 0.82
CA LEU A 322 -3.21 17.79 0.40
C LEU A 322 -3.45 19.21 -0.16
N ARG A 323 -2.84 20.24 0.46
CA ARG A 323 -2.93 21.63 -0.02
C ARG A 323 -2.18 21.83 -1.33
N ALA A 324 -1.00 21.23 -1.46
CA ALA A 324 -0.22 21.28 -2.69
C ALA A 324 -1.01 20.65 -3.84
N GLU A 325 -1.53 19.44 -3.65
CA GLU A 325 -2.35 18.75 -4.65
C GLU A 325 -3.61 19.57 -5.01
N LEU A 326 -4.32 20.11 -4.01
CA LEU A 326 -5.51 20.92 -4.26
C LEU A 326 -5.18 22.19 -5.07
N SER A 327 -4.02 22.79 -4.83
CA SER A 327 -3.52 23.95 -5.59
C SER A 327 -3.16 23.56 -7.03
N GLU A 328 -2.51 22.42 -7.25
CA GLU A 328 -2.20 21.90 -8.59
C GLU A 328 -3.49 21.69 -9.41
N TRP A 329 -4.51 21.05 -8.82
CA TRP A 329 -5.83 20.87 -9.45
C TRP A 329 -6.55 22.18 -9.80
N ALA A 330 -6.26 23.27 -9.07
CA ALA A 330 -6.87 24.57 -9.28
C ALA A 330 -6.13 25.40 -10.36
N GLN A 331 -4.80 25.29 -10.43
CA GLN A 331 -3.95 26.11 -11.29
C GLN A 331 -3.70 25.47 -12.65
N ASP A 332 -3.35 24.18 -12.68
CA ASP A 332 -2.99 23.45 -13.90
C ASP A 332 -3.51 22.01 -13.86
N PRO A 333 -4.84 21.82 -13.98
CA PRO A 333 -5.43 20.49 -13.95
C PRO A 333 -4.98 19.61 -15.11
N GLN A 334 -4.70 20.20 -16.28
CA GLN A 334 -4.27 19.45 -17.47
C GLN A 334 -2.83 18.97 -17.32
N GLY A 335 -1.92 19.81 -16.82
CA GLY A 335 -0.56 19.39 -16.49
C GLY A 335 -0.52 18.28 -15.45
N LEU A 336 -1.35 18.38 -14.39
CA LEU A 336 -1.43 17.32 -13.39
C LEU A 336 -1.97 16.01 -13.98
N LEU A 337 -3.05 16.05 -14.78
CA LEU A 337 -3.59 14.85 -15.45
C LEU A 337 -2.56 14.18 -16.35
N GLN A 338 -1.79 14.96 -17.10
CA GLN A 338 -0.70 14.43 -17.93
C GLN A 338 0.34 13.70 -17.09
N VAL A 339 0.72 14.24 -15.93
CA VAL A 339 1.63 13.59 -14.97
C VAL A 339 1.02 12.34 -14.34
N LEU A 340 -0.30 12.28 -14.16
CA LEU A 340 -0.98 11.13 -13.55
C LEU A 340 -1.28 9.99 -14.52
N ALA A 341 -1.44 10.27 -15.81
CA ALA A 341 -1.64 9.28 -16.88
C ALA A 341 -0.33 8.55 -17.29
N SER A 342 0.78 8.96 -16.67
CA SER A 342 2.18 8.68 -17.02
C SER A 342 2.84 7.76 -16.02
#